data_AF-A0A920EFX2-F1
#
_entry.id   AF-A0A920EFX2-F1
#
_cell.length_a   1.000
_cell.length_b   1.000
_cell.length_c   1.000
_cell.angle_alpha   90.00
_cell.angle_beta   90.00
_cell.angle_gamma   90.00
#
_symmetry.space_group_name_H-M   'P 1'
#
loop_
_entity.id
_entity.type
_entity.pdbx_description
1 polymer ?
#
loop_
_entity_poly.entity_id
_entity_poly.type
_entity_poly.pdbx_seq_one_letter_code
_entity_poly.pdbx_strand_id
1 'polypeptide(L)'
;MSAPKLKSVKASNDQIIPMQEASLDIWDKKYRLKDKESNPVDSDVNATYERVAKALSDVEGEDVREMWKEKFLWALQHGAIPAGRIISNAGAQEYKPATSTINCTVSGIVPDSMVGILEKNLEAD
;
A
#
# COMPACT_ATOMS: atom_id res chain seq x y z
N MET A 1 36.31 19.88 12.17
CA MET A 1 35.73 19.90 10.81
C MET A 1 34.42 20.68 10.87
N SER A 2 34.26 21.73 10.07
CA SER A 2 33.08 22.61 10.10
C SER A 2 31.94 21.99 9.29
N ALA A 3 30.75 21.86 9.88
CA ALA A 3 29.60 21.27 9.22
C ALA A 3 29.19 22.08 7.97
N PRO A 4 28.78 21.42 6.87
CA PRO A 4 28.31 22.11 5.67
C PRO A 4 27.00 22.85 5.96
N LYS A 5 26.93 24.13 5.54
CA LYS A 5 25.71 24.94 5.65
C LYS A 5 24.72 24.52 4.57
N LEU A 6 23.65 23.84 4.97
CA LEU A 6 22.53 23.49 4.09
C LEU A 6 21.77 24.78 3.72
N LYS A 7 21.59 25.02 2.42
CA LYS A 7 20.71 26.08 1.91
C LYS A 7 19.29 25.55 1.91
N SER A 8 18.39 26.20 2.64
CA SER A 8 16.95 25.93 2.55
C SER A 8 16.45 26.33 1.16
N VAL A 9 15.96 25.36 0.38
CA VAL A 9 15.24 25.65 -0.85
C VAL A 9 13.90 26.27 -0.46
N LYS A 10 13.59 27.46 -0.96
CA LYS A 10 12.25 28.03 -0.84
C LYS A 10 11.31 27.15 -1.65
N ALA A 11 10.34 26.52 -0.99
CA ALA A 11 9.25 25.80 -1.66
C ALA A 11 8.59 26.78 -2.63
N SER A 12 8.82 26.55 -3.92
CA SER A 12 8.31 27.40 -4.98
C SER A 12 7.48 26.55 -5.93
N ASN A 13 6.22 26.99 -6.06
CA ASN A 13 5.15 26.59 -6.96
C ASN A 13 4.34 25.33 -6.61
N ASP A 14 3.03 25.54 -6.43
CA ASP A 14 1.93 24.60 -6.64
C ASP A 14 1.83 24.15 -8.11
N GLN A 15 2.96 23.77 -8.72
CA GLN A 15 2.93 23.13 -10.02
C GLN A 15 2.48 21.69 -9.82
N ILE A 16 1.32 21.38 -10.37
CA ILE A 16 0.83 20.00 -10.49
C ILE A 16 1.83 19.25 -11.37
N ILE A 17 2.66 18.42 -10.75
CA ILE A 17 3.61 17.56 -11.45
C ILE A 17 2.80 16.36 -11.95
N PRO A 18 2.68 16.14 -13.27
CA PRO A 18 1.99 14.96 -13.78
C PRO A 18 2.73 13.68 -13.37
N MET A 19 1.98 12.59 -13.19
CA MET A 19 2.58 11.29 -12.92
C MET A 19 3.50 10.88 -14.07
N GLN A 20 4.64 10.30 -13.72
CA GLN A 20 5.57 9.76 -14.70
C GLN A 20 4.94 8.54 -15.39
N GLU A 21 5.21 8.37 -16.68
CA GLU A 21 4.70 7.20 -17.45
C GLU A 21 5.11 5.88 -16.78
N ALA A 22 6.34 5.80 -16.26
CA ALA A 22 6.82 4.63 -15.53
C ALA A 22 6.00 4.36 -14.26
N SER A 23 5.55 5.40 -13.54
CA SER A 23 4.70 5.24 -12.36
C SER A 23 3.33 4.68 -12.73
N LEU A 24 2.74 5.15 -13.84
CA LEU A 24 1.47 4.66 -14.34
C LEU A 24 1.57 3.20 -14.81
N ASP A 25 2.66 2.84 -15.48
CA ASP A 25 2.92 1.45 -15.93
C ASP A 25 3.08 0.49 -14.73
N ILE A 26 3.84 0.90 -13.71
CA ILE A 26 4.01 0.10 -12.48
C ILE A 26 2.67 -0.04 -11.76
N TRP A 27 1.89 1.04 -11.65
CA TRP A 27 0.57 0.98 -11.03
C TRP A 27 -0.35 0.01 -11.74
N ASP A 28 -0.51 0.10 -13.06
CA ASP A 28 -1.41 -0.78 -13.83
C ASP A 28 -1.02 -2.26 -13.72
N LYS A 29 0.29 -2.55 -13.65
CA LYS A 29 0.80 -3.92 -13.59
C LYS A 29 0.80 -4.54 -12.19
N LYS A 30 1.01 -3.75 -11.13
CA LYS A 30 1.28 -4.27 -9.77
C LYS A 30 0.21 -3.92 -8.74
N TYR A 31 -0.43 -2.76 -8.89
CA TYR A 31 -1.24 -2.16 -7.83
C TYR A 31 -2.70 -1.99 -8.21
N ARG A 32 -3.01 -1.79 -9.49
CA ARG A 32 -4.37 -1.71 -10.01
C ARG A 32 -5.09 -3.03 -9.77
N LEU A 33 -6.27 -2.95 -9.14
CA LEU A 33 -7.10 -4.12 -8.97
C LEU A 33 -7.70 -4.53 -10.33
N LYS A 34 -7.51 -5.80 -10.67
CA LYS A 34 -8.04 -6.45 -11.87
C LYS A 34 -8.77 -7.72 -11.45
N ASP A 35 -9.79 -8.09 -12.22
CA ASP A 35 -10.51 -9.34 -12.03
C ASP A 35 -9.71 -10.55 -12.58
N LYS A 36 -10.32 -11.75 -12.57
CA LYS A 36 -9.69 -12.99 -13.05
C LYS A 36 -9.42 -12.98 -14.56
N GLU A 37 -10.15 -12.19 -15.32
CA GLU A 37 -10.00 -12.02 -16.77
C GLU A 37 -9.06 -10.86 -17.11
N SER A 38 -8.41 -10.26 -16.10
CA SER A 38 -7.56 -9.08 -16.21
C SER A 38 -8.28 -7.79 -16.60
N ASN A 39 -9.61 -7.73 -16.46
CA ASN A 39 -10.35 -6.49 -16.63
C ASN A 39 -10.08 -5.57 -15.43
N PRO A 40 -9.87 -4.26 -15.67
CA PRO A 40 -9.64 -3.31 -14.59
C PRO A 40 -10.89 -3.09 -13.75
N VAL A 41 -10.77 -3.35 -12.44
CA VAL A 41 -11.78 -3.01 -11.43
C VAL A 41 -11.59 -1.56 -11.00
N ASP A 42 -10.35 -1.17 -10.71
CA ASP A 42 -10.00 0.24 -10.45
C ASP A 42 -9.87 0.96 -11.81
N SER A 43 -10.65 2.02 -12.05
CA SER A 43 -10.61 2.79 -13.31
C SER A 43 -9.32 3.59 -13.45
N ASP A 44 -8.85 4.19 -12.36
CA ASP A 44 -7.67 5.04 -12.28
C ASP A 44 -7.00 4.95 -10.90
N VAL A 45 -5.92 5.71 -10.71
CA VAL A 45 -5.16 5.73 -9.46
C VAL A 45 -6.02 6.24 -8.28
N ASN A 46 -6.93 7.18 -8.51
CA ASN A 46 -7.81 7.69 -7.45
C ASN A 46 -8.83 6.63 -7.03
N ALA A 47 -9.37 5.84 -7.96
CA ALA A 47 -10.22 4.70 -7.64
C ALA A 47 -9.48 3.67 -6.74
N THR A 48 -8.20 3.43 -7.01
CA THR A 48 -7.36 2.62 -6.10
C THR A 48 -7.28 3.24 -4.70
N TYR A 49 -7.09 4.57 -4.60
CA TYR A 49 -7.04 5.24 -3.30
C TYR A 49 -8.38 5.21 -2.57
N GLU A 50 -9.50 5.41 -3.26
CA GLU A 50 -10.85 5.33 -2.69
C GLU A 50 -11.15 3.94 -2.13
N ARG A 51 -10.80 2.88 -2.89
CA ARG A 51 -10.92 1.49 -2.43
C ARG A 51 -10.11 1.25 -1.16
N VAL A 52 -8.85 1.66 -1.15
CA VAL A 52 -7.96 1.48 0.01
C VAL A 52 -8.46 2.29 1.21
N ALA A 53 -8.85 3.54 1.01
CA ALA A 53 -9.39 4.40 2.07
C ALA A 53 -10.67 3.81 2.68
N LYS A 54 -11.58 3.31 1.83
CA LYS A 54 -12.79 2.60 2.29
C LYS A 54 -12.43 1.37 3.11
N ALA A 55 -11.57 0.50 2.59
CA ALA A 55 -11.15 -0.72 3.28
C ALA A 55 -10.47 -0.44 4.63
N LEU A 56 -9.69 0.64 4.73
CA LEU A 56 -9.09 1.09 5.99
C LEU A 56 -10.12 1.68 6.96
N SER A 57 -11.16 2.35 6.46
CA SER A 57 -12.22 2.89 7.32
C SER A 57 -13.23 1.83 7.78
N ASP A 58 -13.37 0.72 7.06
CA ASP A 58 -14.38 -0.31 7.36
C ASP A 58 -14.15 -1.01 8.71
N VAL A 59 -12.91 -0.97 9.24
CA VAL A 59 -12.60 -1.49 10.59
C VAL A 59 -12.99 -0.54 11.71
N GLU A 60 -13.27 0.73 11.40
CA GLU A 60 -13.70 1.74 12.35
C GLU A 60 -15.21 1.63 12.66
N GLY A 61 -15.62 2.25 13.76
CA GLY A 61 -17.02 2.38 14.14
C GLY A 61 -17.87 3.08 13.07
N GLU A 62 -19.12 2.66 12.91
CA GLU A 62 -20.03 3.17 11.86
C GLU A 62 -20.23 4.68 11.94
N ASP A 63 -20.21 5.25 13.14
CA ASP A 63 -20.38 6.68 13.43
C ASP A 63 -19.22 7.55 12.95
N VAL A 64 -18.01 6.98 12.88
CA VAL A 64 -16.78 7.70 12.48
C VAL A 64 -16.22 7.25 11.14
N ARG A 65 -16.77 6.19 10.54
CA ARG A 65 -16.27 5.55 9.31
C ARG A 65 -16.12 6.54 8.15
N GLU A 66 -17.14 7.35 7.86
CA GLU A 66 -17.08 8.28 6.73
C GLU A 66 -16.03 9.37 6.96
N MET A 67 -15.93 9.89 8.18
CA MET A 67 -14.89 10.87 8.53
C MET A 67 -13.49 10.31 8.31
N TRP A 68 -13.25 9.05 8.71
CA TRP A 68 -11.95 8.40 8.52
C TRP A 68 -11.66 8.07 7.07
N LYS A 69 -12.67 7.63 6.30
CA LYS A 69 -12.54 7.40 4.87
C LYS A 69 -12.07 8.66 4.14
N GLU A 70 -12.69 9.81 4.43
CA GLU A 70 -12.29 11.10 3.85
C GLU A 70 -10.84 11.47 4.22
N LYS A 71 -10.46 11.28 5.49
CA LYS A 71 -9.10 11.56 5.97
C LYS A 71 -8.06 10.63 5.34
N PHE A 72 -8.36 9.34 5.20
CA PHE A 72 -7.45 8.38 4.55
C PHE A 72 -7.30 8.69 3.07
N LEU A 73 -8.40 9.00 2.37
CA LEU A 73 -8.35 9.39 0.97
C LEU A 73 -7.49 10.64 0.77
N TRP A 74 -7.71 11.66 1.61
CA TRP A 74 -6.89 12.88 1.60
C TRP A 74 -5.41 12.53 1.82
N ALA A 75 -5.08 11.71 2.81
CA ALA A 75 -3.70 11.35 3.09
C ALA A 75 -3.03 10.62 1.91
N LEU A 76 -3.73 9.67 1.27
CA LEU A 76 -3.25 8.94 0.10
C LEU A 76 -2.97 9.87 -1.08
N GLN A 77 -3.89 10.81 -1.35
CA GLN A 77 -3.73 11.81 -2.40
C GLN A 77 -2.55 12.78 -2.15
N HIS A 78 -2.16 12.97 -0.89
CA HIS A 78 -1.07 13.85 -0.48
C HIS A 78 0.23 13.09 -0.15
N GLY A 79 0.37 11.84 -0.61
CA GLY A 79 1.64 11.11 -0.63
C GLY A 79 1.90 10.18 0.56
N ALA A 80 0.93 9.98 1.45
CA ALA A 80 1.01 8.94 2.48
C ALA A 80 0.72 7.56 1.84
N ILE A 81 1.70 7.00 1.11
CA ILE A 81 1.52 5.76 0.36
C ILE A 81 1.89 4.54 1.22
N PRO A 82 0.94 3.63 1.53
CA PRO A 82 1.22 2.42 2.28
C PRO A 82 1.99 1.37 1.44
N ALA A 83 2.43 0.30 2.11
CA ALA A 83 3.19 -0.78 1.48
C ALA A 83 2.42 -1.46 0.33
N GLY A 84 3.16 -2.04 -0.62
CA GLY A 84 2.59 -2.56 -1.87
C GLY A 84 1.49 -3.63 -1.69
N ARG A 85 1.62 -4.51 -0.68
CA ARG A 85 0.58 -5.52 -0.35
C ARG A 85 -0.72 -4.89 0.17
N ILE A 86 -0.64 -3.74 0.84
CA ILE A 86 -1.83 -3.01 1.29
C ILE A 86 -2.55 -2.40 0.09
N ILE A 87 -1.84 -1.68 -0.78
CA ILE A 87 -2.42 -1.06 -1.99
C ILE A 87 -3.09 -2.11 -2.89
N SER A 88 -2.42 -3.25 -3.12
CA SER A 88 -2.88 -4.26 -4.08
C SER A 88 -4.05 -5.13 -3.57
N ASN A 89 -4.20 -5.29 -2.25
CA ASN A 89 -5.10 -6.29 -1.65
C ASN A 89 -6.20 -5.71 -0.72
N ALA A 90 -6.04 -4.51 -0.16
CA ALA A 90 -7.06 -3.95 0.74
C ALA A 90 -8.38 -3.68 -0.01
N GLY A 91 -9.50 -4.27 0.41
CA GLY A 91 -10.78 -4.13 -0.29
C GLY A 91 -10.88 -4.95 -1.59
N ALA A 92 -9.97 -5.91 -1.82
CA ALA A 92 -9.95 -6.76 -3.01
C ALA A 92 -10.49 -8.18 -2.78
N GLN A 93 -11.08 -8.46 -1.61
CA GLN A 93 -11.40 -9.82 -1.14
C GLN A 93 -12.32 -10.60 -2.09
N GLU A 94 -13.25 -9.91 -2.76
CA GLU A 94 -14.15 -10.51 -3.75
C GLU A 94 -13.41 -11.02 -5.00
N TYR A 95 -12.31 -10.37 -5.37
CA TYR A 95 -11.52 -10.69 -6.57
C TYR A 95 -10.30 -11.56 -6.25
N LYS A 96 -9.73 -11.40 -5.04
CA LYS A 96 -8.49 -12.03 -4.56
C LYS A 96 -8.67 -12.59 -3.13
N PRO A 97 -9.39 -13.73 -2.97
CA PRO A 97 -9.83 -14.22 -1.67
C PRO A 97 -8.71 -14.72 -0.74
N ALA A 98 -7.53 -15.08 -1.27
CA ALA A 98 -6.40 -15.61 -0.50
C ALA A 98 -5.22 -14.63 -0.49
N THR A 99 -5.44 -13.39 -0.08
CA THR A 99 -4.39 -12.36 -0.05
C THR A 99 -4.26 -11.69 1.31
N SER A 100 -3.02 -11.40 1.69
CA SER A 100 -2.68 -10.71 2.94
C SER A 100 -2.26 -9.27 2.68
N THR A 101 -2.59 -8.38 3.62
CA THR A 101 -2.11 -7.00 3.66
C THR A 101 -0.79 -6.87 4.44
N ILE A 102 -0.33 -7.94 5.09
CA ILE A 102 0.94 -7.97 5.83
C ILE A 102 2.11 -7.93 4.85
N ASN A 103 3.00 -6.95 5.02
CA ASN A 103 4.18 -6.79 4.19
C ASN A 103 5.45 -7.40 4.80
N CYS A 104 5.55 -7.40 6.12
CA CYS A 104 6.74 -7.86 6.85
C CYS A 104 6.32 -8.92 7.86
N THR A 105 7.04 -10.03 7.88
CA THR A 105 6.96 -11.08 8.90
C THR A 105 8.33 -11.24 9.53
N VAL A 106 8.36 -11.74 10.76
CA VAL A 106 9.59 -12.10 11.46
C VAL A 106 9.45 -13.55 11.85
N SER A 107 10.43 -14.38 11.49
CA SER A 107 10.43 -15.77 11.93
C SER A 107 10.60 -15.83 13.45
N GLY A 108 10.03 -16.87 14.06
CA GLY A 108 10.27 -17.16 15.47
C GLY A 108 11.75 -17.49 15.73
N ILE A 109 12.06 -17.86 16.98
CA ILE A 109 13.40 -18.33 17.32
C ILE A 109 13.71 -19.57 16.48
N VAL A 110 14.82 -19.54 15.74
CA VAL A 110 15.34 -20.67 14.98
C VAL A 110 16.37 -21.40 15.85
N PRO A 111 16.09 -22.63 16.33
CA PRO A 111 17.05 -23.40 17.08
C PRO A 111 18.26 -23.74 16.21
N ASP A 112 19.46 -23.72 16.80
CA ASP A 112 20.71 -24.05 16.09
C ASP A 112 20.84 -25.56 15.83
N SER A 113 20.00 -26.05 14.91
CA SER A 113 19.96 -27.44 14.47
C SER A 113 19.36 -27.52 13.08
N MET A 114 19.74 -28.54 12.30
CA MET A 114 19.16 -28.78 10.98
C MET A 114 17.64 -28.95 11.02
N VAL A 115 17.12 -29.63 12.05
CA VAL A 115 15.68 -29.80 12.25
C VAL A 115 15.01 -28.44 12.50
N GLY A 116 15.56 -27.64 13.42
CA GLY A 116 15.03 -26.32 13.74
C GLY A 116 15.00 -25.35 12.54
N ILE A 117 16.00 -25.42 11.65
CA ILE A 117 16.03 -24.63 10.42
C ILE A 117 14.92 -25.08 9.46
N LEU A 118 14.79 -26.38 9.21
CA LEU A 118 13.83 -26.92 8.25
C LEU A 118 12.38 -26.74 8.70
N GLU A 119 12.09 -26.92 9.99
CA GLU A 119 10.77 -26.66 10.56
C GLU A 119 10.38 -25.19 10.41
N LYS A 120 11.27 -24.26 10.76
CA LYS A 120 10.99 -22.82 10.62
C LYS A 120 10.88 -22.35 9.17
N ASN A 121 11.56 -23.02 8.25
CA ASN A 121 11.40 -22.76 6.82
C ASN A 121 10.02 -23.21 6.30
N LEU A 122 9.48 -24.31 6.81
CA LEU A 122 8.13 -24.77 6.44
C LEU A 122 7.04 -23.81 6.93
N GLU A 123 7.26 -23.16 8.08
CA GLU A 123 6.33 -22.18 8.68
C GLU A 123 6.41 -20.78 8.04
N ALA A 124 7.37 -20.52 7.16
CA ALA A 124 7.56 -19.21 6.56
C ALA A 124 6.53 -18.95 5.43
N ASP A 125 5.61 -18.01 5.69
CA ASP A 125 4.62 -17.47 4.73
C ASP A 125 5.21 -16.56 3.64
#